data_AF-A0A7W1YZ97-F1
#
_entry.id   AF-A0A7W1YZ97-F1
#
_cell.length_a   1.000
_cell.length_b   1.000
_cell.length_c   1.000
_cell.angle_alpha   90.00
_cell.angle_beta   90.00
_cell.angle_gamma   90.00
#
_symmetry.space_group_name_H-M   'P 1'
#
loop_
_entity.id
_entity.type
_entity.pdbx_description
1 polymer ?
#
loop_
_entity_poly.entity_id
_entity_poly.type
_entity_poly.pdbx_seq_one_letter_code
_entity_poly.pdbx_strand_id
1 'polypeptide(L)'
;MSSRASAAEPRDPVEQALRFRRAIPRPRSARNDKPLHVPGDAKPREVVEDTAVALEDLPAYIGEFDALMRNKYNVRSVYYAHAGTGELHTRPLFNLKTPEGLTTFRGIATDVAALVNKYRGSLSGEHGDGRLRGEFIRFMVGDECYAMMRKLKELFEPHGIFNPGKIIDTPPMDTYLRHEVGHPDPDYKTIFDFSATQGVLRAAEACTGVGECRKMQLAGGTMPA
;
A
#
# COMPACT_ATOMS: atom_id res chain seq x y z
N MET A 1 20.90 39.22 9.51
CA MET A 1 20.42 39.11 8.11
C MET A 1 19.51 37.89 8.03
N SER A 2 18.20 38.12 8.03
CA SER A 2 17.17 37.06 7.97
C SER A 2 16.73 36.93 6.52
N SER A 3 17.06 35.82 5.85
CA SER A 3 16.54 35.50 4.53
C SER A 3 15.14 34.91 4.68
N ARG A 4 14.11 35.69 4.35
CA ARG A 4 12.76 35.16 4.17
C ARG A 4 12.78 34.16 3.01
N ALA A 5 12.38 32.92 3.29
CA ALA A 5 12.01 31.98 2.25
C ALA A 5 10.84 32.57 1.46
N SER A 6 11.04 32.76 0.16
CA SER A 6 9.99 33.18 -0.77
C SER A 6 8.95 32.05 -0.83
N ALA A 7 7.73 32.31 -0.37
CA ALA A 7 6.61 31.40 -0.62
C ALA A 7 6.40 31.34 -2.14
N ALA A 8 6.51 30.14 -2.72
CA ALA A 8 6.22 29.94 -4.13
C ALA A 8 4.73 30.24 -4.39
N GLU A 9 4.41 30.97 -5.45
CA GLU A 9 3.02 31.21 -5.85
C GLU A 9 2.30 29.89 -6.12
N PRO A 10 1.02 29.74 -5.72
CA PRO A 10 0.24 28.55 -6.00
C PRO A 10 0.07 28.40 -7.52
N ARG A 11 0.59 27.31 -8.08
CA ARG A 11 0.52 27.00 -9.51
C ARG A 11 -0.85 26.44 -9.89
N ASP A 12 -1.26 26.68 -11.13
CA ASP A 12 -2.53 26.26 -11.70
C ASP A 12 -2.79 24.74 -11.51
N PRO A 13 -3.89 24.34 -10.84
CA PRO A 13 -4.28 22.94 -10.65
C PRO A 13 -4.40 22.15 -11.97
N VAL A 14 -4.77 22.81 -13.07
CA VAL A 14 -4.89 22.17 -14.40
C VAL A 14 -3.51 21.81 -14.96
N GLU A 15 -2.52 22.69 -14.77
CA GLU A 15 -1.14 22.43 -15.20
C GLU A 15 -0.51 21.29 -14.38
N GLN A 16 -0.79 21.24 -13.07
CA GLN A 16 -0.39 20.13 -12.20
C GLN A 16 -1.01 18.80 -12.64
N ALA A 17 -2.32 18.76 -12.93
CA ALA A 17 -3.00 17.56 -13.42
C ALA A 17 -2.45 17.08 -14.78
N LEU A 18 -2.09 18.00 -15.68
CA LEU A 18 -1.49 17.67 -16.98
C LEU A 18 -0.06 17.12 -16.85
N ARG A 19 0.76 17.68 -15.94
CA ARG A 19 2.09 17.16 -15.62
C ARG A 19 1.98 15.77 -14.99
N PHE A 20 1.03 15.59 -14.08
CA PHE A 20 0.73 14.30 -13.46
C PHE A 20 0.39 13.22 -14.48
N ARG A 21 -0.50 13.52 -15.43
CA ARG A 21 -0.88 12.60 -16.52
C ARG A 21 0.30 12.22 -17.44
N ARG A 22 1.32 13.08 -17.54
CA ARG A 22 2.56 12.80 -18.30
C ARG A 22 3.57 11.99 -17.48
N ALA A 23 3.56 12.14 -16.15
CA ALA A 23 4.48 11.47 -15.24
C ALA A 23 4.12 10.00 -14.99
N ILE A 24 2.83 9.64 -15.02
CA ILE A 24 2.42 8.22 -14.94
C ILE A 24 2.79 7.50 -16.25
N PRO A 25 3.56 6.41 -16.20
CA PRO A 25 3.80 5.56 -17.37
C PRO A 25 2.48 5.05 -17.94
N ARG A 26 2.18 5.34 -19.21
CA ARG A 26 0.97 4.79 -19.85
C ARG A 26 1.10 3.26 -19.90
N PRO A 27 0.10 2.49 -19.44
CA PRO A 27 0.10 1.07 -19.66
C PRO A 27 0.10 0.81 -21.17
N ARG A 28 1.15 0.13 -21.67
CA ARG A 28 1.11 -0.47 -23.00
C ARG A 28 0.10 -1.60 -22.92
N SER A 29 -1.13 -1.33 -23.38
CA SER A 29 -2.29 -2.23 -23.36
C SER A 29 -2.82 -2.63 -21.97
N ALA A 30 -3.79 -1.87 -21.47
CA ALA A 30 -4.83 -2.41 -20.60
C ALA A 30 -6.12 -1.64 -20.90
N ARG A 31 -7.14 -2.34 -21.40
CA ARG A 31 -8.52 -1.82 -21.39
C ARG A 31 -8.94 -1.62 -19.94
N ASN A 32 -9.80 -0.63 -19.70
CA ASN A 32 -10.18 -0.09 -18.40
C ASN A 32 -10.86 -1.02 -17.38
N ASP A 33 -10.79 -2.35 -17.50
CA ASP A 33 -11.42 -3.26 -16.54
C ASP A 33 -10.46 -4.37 -16.06
N LYS A 34 -10.23 -4.39 -14.74
CA LYS A 34 -9.58 -5.45 -13.91
C LYS A 34 -8.05 -5.45 -13.71
N PRO A 35 -7.37 -4.34 -13.37
CA PRO A 35 -5.97 -4.40 -12.92
C PRO A 35 -5.77 -5.15 -11.58
N LEU A 36 -6.84 -5.39 -10.80
CA LEU A 36 -6.79 -6.05 -9.49
C LEU A 36 -6.99 -7.58 -9.53
N HIS A 37 -7.55 -8.12 -10.61
CA HIS A 37 -7.91 -9.54 -10.74
C HIS A 37 -7.05 -10.22 -11.82
N VAL A 38 -5.80 -10.50 -11.46
CA VAL A 38 -4.87 -11.24 -12.33
C VAL A 38 -4.94 -12.73 -11.96
N PRO A 39 -5.18 -13.65 -12.92
CA PRO A 39 -5.09 -15.09 -12.67
C PRO A 39 -3.69 -15.52 -12.20
N GLY A 40 -3.62 -16.59 -11.41
CA GLY A 40 -2.37 -17.10 -10.83
C GLY A 40 -2.03 -16.51 -9.45
N ASP A 41 -0.87 -16.89 -8.91
CA ASP A 41 -0.48 -16.60 -7.52
C ASP A 41 0.20 -15.23 -7.32
N ALA A 42 0.73 -14.64 -8.40
CA ALA A 42 1.18 -13.25 -8.39
C ALA A 42 -0.04 -12.32 -8.39
N LYS A 43 -0.18 -11.50 -7.35
CA LYS A 43 -1.28 -10.53 -7.21
C LYS A 43 -0.71 -9.12 -7.01
N PRO A 44 -1.41 -8.07 -7.48
CA PRO A 44 -1.10 -6.70 -7.08
C PRO A 44 -1.32 -6.58 -5.57
N ARG A 45 -0.26 -6.29 -4.80
CA ARG A 45 -0.31 -6.27 -3.33
C ARG A 45 -0.41 -4.85 -2.76
N GLU A 46 -1.26 -4.70 -1.76
CA GLU A 46 -1.41 -3.51 -0.92
C GLU A 46 -0.27 -3.44 0.10
N VAL A 47 0.88 -2.93 -0.33
CA VAL A 47 2.06 -2.74 0.55
C VAL A 47 2.42 -1.26 0.69
N VAL A 48 2.30 -0.51 -0.39
CA VAL A 48 2.71 0.90 -0.52
C VAL A 48 1.68 1.69 -1.33
N GLU A 49 0.41 1.32 -1.17
CA GLU A 49 -0.71 1.79 -1.96
C GLU A 49 -1.31 3.10 -1.48
N ASP A 50 -0.70 3.82 -0.55
CA ASP A 50 -1.33 4.95 0.15
C ASP A 50 -0.28 6.02 0.52
N THR A 51 0.67 6.27 -0.39
CA THR A 51 1.75 7.22 -0.12
C THR A 51 1.34 8.62 -0.56
N ALA A 52 1.64 9.62 0.26
CA ALA A 52 1.37 11.02 -0.06
C ALA A 52 2.63 11.87 0.02
N VAL A 53 2.83 12.76 -0.95
CA VAL A 53 3.93 13.74 -0.98
C VAL A 53 3.41 15.11 -1.41
N ALA A 54 4.20 16.17 -1.25
CA ALA A 54 3.82 17.48 -1.75
C ALA A 54 3.58 17.47 -3.27
N LEU A 55 2.64 18.29 -3.75
CA LEU A 55 2.22 18.30 -5.17
C LEU A 55 3.37 18.65 -6.12
N GLU A 56 4.26 19.53 -5.68
CA GLU A 56 5.48 19.92 -6.39
C GLU A 56 6.49 18.78 -6.53
N ASP A 57 6.51 17.85 -5.57
CA ASP A 57 7.44 16.71 -5.51
C ASP A 57 6.87 15.47 -6.21
N LEU A 58 5.55 15.38 -6.35
CA LEU A 58 4.83 14.21 -6.87
C LEU A 58 5.38 13.67 -8.21
N PRO A 59 5.72 14.49 -9.23
CA PRO A 59 6.29 13.96 -10.47
C PRO A 59 7.67 13.31 -10.27
N ALA A 60 8.51 13.87 -9.41
CA ALA A 60 9.84 13.33 -9.11
C ALA A 60 9.72 12.04 -8.29
N TYR A 61 8.83 12.03 -7.29
CA TYR A 61 8.52 10.86 -6.49
C TYR A 61 8.04 9.68 -7.34
N ILE A 62 7.09 9.90 -8.27
CA ILE A 62 6.61 8.86 -9.19
C ILE A 62 7.76 8.31 -10.04
N GLY A 63 8.63 9.19 -10.56
CA GLY A 63 9.77 8.79 -11.37
C GLY A 63 10.76 7.90 -10.61
N GLU A 64 11.10 8.27 -9.37
CA GLU A 64 11.99 7.47 -8.53
C GLU A 64 11.34 6.17 -8.05
N PHE A 65 10.05 6.19 -7.70
CA PHE A 65 9.29 4.99 -7.36
C PHE A 65 9.26 3.99 -8.53
N ASP A 66 8.97 4.46 -9.75
CA ASP A 66 8.91 3.61 -10.94
C ASP A 66 10.31 3.07 -11.33
N ALA A 67 11.37 3.84 -11.08
CA ALA A 67 12.74 3.37 -11.22
C ALA A 67 13.07 2.30 -10.17
N LEU A 68 12.64 2.47 -8.91
CA LEU A 68 12.83 1.51 -7.83
C LEU A 68 12.16 0.17 -8.16
N MET A 69 10.88 0.20 -8.55
CA MET A 69 10.13 -1.01 -8.90
C MET A 69 10.75 -1.77 -10.07
N ARG A 70 11.18 -1.06 -11.12
CA ARG A 70 11.76 -1.69 -12.32
C ARG A 70 13.19 -2.16 -12.13
N ASN A 71 14.05 -1.32 -11.57
CA ASN A 71 15.49 -1.56 -11.59
C ASN A 71 15.95 -2.45 -10.43
N LYS A 72 15.36 -2.29 -9.24
CA LYS A 72 15.74 -3.06 -8.05
C LYS A 72 14.91 -4.33 -7.89
N TYR A 73 13.60 -4.21 -8.03
CA TYR A 73 12.68 -5.32 -7.75
C TYR A 73 12.23 -6.08 -9.01
N ASN A 74 12.42 -5.51 -10.20
CA ASN A 74 11.93 -6.06 -11.46
C ASN A 74 10.43 -6.44 -11.40
N VAL A 75 9.62 -5.61 -10.74
CA VAL A 75 8.17 -5.79 -10.60
C VAL A 75 7.41 -4.73 -11.39
N ARG A 76 6.27 -5.12 -11.95
CA ARG A 76 5.30 -4.16 -12.49
C ARG A 76 4.40 -3.67 -11.35
N SER A 77 3.94 -2.43 -11.45
CA SER A 77 3.00 -1.87 -10.48
C SER A 77 1.77 -1.30 -11.19
N VAL A 78 0.61 -1.42 -10.55
CA VAL A 78 -0.60 -0.68 -10.93
C VAL A 78 -0.55 0.68 -10.25
N TYR A 79 -0.90 1.74 -10.98
CA TYR A 79 -0.91 3.11 -10.48
C TYR A 79 -2.31 3.71 -10.59
N TYR A 80 -2.82 4.26 -9.50
CA TYR A 80 -3.99 5.15 -9.44
C TYR A 80 -3.70 6.22 -8.40
N ALA A 81 -4.32 7.39 -8.49
CA ALA A 81 -3.90 8.51 -7.64
C ALA A 81 -5.00 9.54 -7.46
N HIS A 82 -5.04 10.09 -6.26
CA HIS A 82 -5.68 11.37 -5.99
C HIS A 82 -4.64 12.47 -6.20
N ALA A 83 -4.32 12.72 -7.47
CA ALA A 83 -3.25 13.64 -7.86
C ALA A 83 -3.40 15.04 -7.26
N GLY A 84 -4.63 15.50 -7.03
CA GLY A 84 -4.92 16.81 -6.43
C GLY A 84 -4.57 16.92 -4.94
N THR A 85 -4.39 15.79 -4.24
CA THR A 85 -4.02 15.73 -2.82
C THR A 85 -2.58 15.26 -2.60
N GLY A 86 -1.82 15.01 -3.68
CA GLY A 86 -0.44 14.52 -3.57
C GLY A 86 -0.35 13.01 -3.31
N GLU A 87 -1.47 12.31 -3.38
CA GLU A 87 -1.61 10.92 -2.97
C GLU A 87 -1.53 9.97 -4.17
N LEU A 88 -0.68 8.96 -4.01
CA LEU A 88 -0.38 7.94 -5.00
C LEU A 88 -0.68 6.57 -4.43
N HIS A 89 -1.58 5.88 -5.10
CA HIS A 89 -1.85 4.48 -4.83
C HIS A 89 -1.16 3.58 -5.84
N THR A 90 -0.28 2.75 -5.32
CA THR A 90 0.48 1.79 -6.12
C THR A 90 0.30 0.37 -5.62
N ARG A 91 0.23 -0.59 -6.54
CA ARG A 91 0.15 -2.01 -6.20
C ARG A 91 1.16 -2.83 -7.00
N PRO A 92 2.35 -3.08 -6.44
CA PRO A 92 3.35 -3.94 -7.06
C PRO A 92 2.85 -5.38 -7.20
N LEU A 93 3.15 -6.01 -8.33
CA LEU A 93 2.72 -7.37 -8.68
C LEU A 93 3.82 -8.37 -8.34
N PHE A 94 3.61 -9.20 -7.33
CA PHE A 94 4.51 -10.30 -6.96
C PHE A 94 3.77 -11.41 -6.21
N ASN A 95 4.41 -12.58 -6.07
CA ASN A 95 3.83 -13.75 -5.40
C ASN A 95 4.28 -13.83 -3.94
N LEU A 96 3.44 -13.39 -3.00
CA LEU A 96 3.73 -13.42 -1.56
C LEU A 96 3.81 -14.85 -0.97
N LYS A 97 3.44 -15.90 -1.71
CA LYS A 97 3.50 -17.29 -1.24
C LYS A 97 4.92 -17.89 -1.30
N THR A 98 5.88 -17.22 -1.94
CA THR A 98 7.28 -17.71 -2.06
C THR A 98 8.23 -16.96 -1.13
N PRO A 99 9.38 -17.56 -0.74
CA PRO A 99 10.40 -16.86 0.06
C PRO A 99 10.91 -15.58 -0.60
N GLU A 100 11.09 -15.60 -1.92
CA GLU A 100 11.55 -14.45 -2.71
C GLU A 100 10.50 -13.34 -2.74
N GLY A 101 9.22 -13.71 -2.83
CA GLY A 101 8.13 -12.75 -2.77
C GLY A 101 7.97 -12.10 -1.40
N LEU A 102 8.20 -12.85 -0.32
CA LEU A 102 8.24 -12.29 1.03
C LEU A 102 9.41 -11.31 1.21
N THR A 103 10.58 -11.66 0.69
CA THR A 103 11.75 -10.76 0.66
C THR A 103 11.46 -9.49 -0.15
N THR A 104 10.79 -9.65 -1.29
CA THR A 104 10.36 -8.54 -2.15
C THR A 104 9.36 -7.63 -1.43
N PHE A 105 8.38 -8.20 -0.73
CA PHE A 105 7.39 -7.48 0.06
C PHE A 105 8.04 -6.57 1.11
N ARG A 106 8.90 -7.13 1.96
CA ARG A 106 9.60 -6.37 3.00
C ARG A 106 10.56 -5.34 2.40
N GLY A 107 11.27 -5.71 1.33
CA GLY A 107 12.16 -4.80 0.61
C GLY A 107 11.41 -3.58 0.08
N ILE A 108 10.34 -3.79 -0.69
CA ILE A 108 9.55 -2.71 -1.27
C ILE A 108 9.04 -1.76 -0.19
N ALA A 109 8.47 -2.29 0.90
CA ALA A 109 7.96 -1.45 1.99
C ALA A 109 9.07 -0.60 2.62
N THR A 110 10.24 -1.19 2.87
CA THR A 110 11.38 -0.51 3.49
C THR A 110 11.94 0.60 2.59
N ASP A 111 12.18 0.29 1.31
CA ASP A 111 12.73 1.27 0.37
C ASP A 111 11.74 2.39 0.06
N VAL A 112 10.45 2.08 -0.04
CA VAL A 112 9.43 3.11 -0.25
C VAL A 112 9.24 3.95 1.00
N ALA A 113 9.33 3.40 2.21
CA ALA A 113 9.39 4.20 3.43
C ALA A 113 10.53 5.22 3.38
N ALA A 114 11.74 4.77 3.01
CA ALA A 114 12.89 5.67 2.84
C ALA A 114 12.66 6.72 1.73
N LEU A 115 12.06 6.32 0.61
CA LEU A 115 11.76 7.22 -0.51
C LEU A 115 10.73 8.29 -0.10
N VAL A 116 9.63 7.90 0.52
CA VAL A 116 8.61 8.83 1.02
C VAL A 116 9.21 9.79 2.05
N ASN A 117 10.03 9.28 2.97
CA ASN A 117 10.71 10.12 3.96
C ASN A 117 11.68 11.13 3.30
N LYS A 118 12.40 10.74 2.23
CA LYS A 118 13.23 11.66 1.43
C LYS A 118 12.42 12.84 0.88
N TYR A 119 11.17 12.60 0.49
CA TYR A 119 10.24 13.65 0.03
C TYR A 119 9.39 14.25 1.16
N ARG A 120 9.72 13.96 2.43
CA ARG A 120 8.99 14.45 3.60
C ARG A 120 7.48 14.15 3.54
N GLY A 121 7.13 13.02 2.93
CA GLY A 121 5.76 12.57 2.73
C GLY A 121 5.23 11.68 3.86
N SER A 122 4.05 11.10 3.62
CA SER A 122 3.39 10.12 4.48
C SER A 122 3.31 8.74 3.83
N LEU A 123 3.53 7.68 4.61
CA LEU A 123 3.31 6.29 4.18
C LEU A 123 1.82 5.88 4.17
N SER A 124 0.98 6.68 4.80
CA SER A 124 -0.46 6.53 4.79
C SER A 124 -1.14 7.89 4.64
N GLY A 125 -1.81 8.12 3.52
CA GLY A 125 -2.65 9.28 3.25
C GLY A 125 -4.02 9.12 3.89
N GLU A 126 -4.73 8.03 3.57
CA GLU A 126 -6.12 7.82 4.00
C GLU A 126 -6.41 6.47 4.71
N HIS A 127 -5.63 5.41 4.46
CA HIS A 127 -5.94 4.05 4.94
C HIS A 127 -5.59 3.80 6.42
N GLY A 128 -4.76 4.65 7.01
CA GLY A 128 -4.12 4.44 8.30
C GLY A 128 -2.96 3.43 8.27
N ASP A 129 -2.16 3.44 9.33
CA ASP A 129 -0.94 2.60 9.38
C ASP A 129 -1.22 1.15 9.77
N GLY A 130 -2.08 0.97 10.79
CA GLY A 130 -2.45 -0.32 11.34
C GLY A 130 -1.25 -1.20 11.70
N ARG A 131 -1.31 -2.47 11.26
CA ARG A 131 -0.22 -3.44 11.41
C ARG A 131 0.77 -3.38 10.25
N LEU A 132 0.28 -3.19 9.03
CA LEU A 132 1.07 -3.28 7.80
C LEU A 132 2.21 -2.26 7.77
N ARG A 133 1.92 -1.01 8.19
CA ARG A 133 2.89 0.09 8.19
C ARG A 133 3.46 0.40 9.57
N GLY A 134 2.90 -0.21 10.61
CA GLY A 134 3.24 0.12 12.00
C GLY A 134 4.73 -0.04 12.35
N GLU A 135 5.43 -0.97 11.70
CA GLU A 135 6.90 -1.12 11.86
C GLU A 135 7.67 0.14 11.46
N PHE A 136 7.16 0.92 10.48
CA PHE A 136 7.85 2.09 9.93
C PHE A 136 7.48 3.41 10.63
N ILE A 137 6.48 3.42 11.51
CA ILE A 137 5.99 4.68 12.11
C ILE A 137 7.11 5.42 12.83
N ARG A 138 7.90 4.72 13.66
CA ARG A 138 9.04 5.32 14.37
C ARG A 138 10.06 5.96 13.41
N PHE A 139 10.30 5.33 12.27
CA PHE A 139 11.18 5.87 11.23
C PHE A 139 10.58 7.13 10.57
N MET A 140 9.27 7.15 10.33
CA MET A 140 8.58 8.27 9.69
C MET A 140 8.44 9.50 10.59
N VAL A 141 8.06 9.30 11.86
CA VAL A 141 7.78 10.43 12.79
C VAL A 141 8.98 10.81 13.65
N GLY A 142 10.01 9.97 13.72
CA GLY A 142 11.18 10.14 14.57
C GLY A 142 10.98 9.68 16.01
N ASP A 143 12.10 9.55 16.72
CA ASP A 143 12.16 8.96 18.07
C ASP A 143 11.34 9.75 19.11
N GLU A 144 11.41 11.08 19.07
CA GLU A 144 10.72 11.94 20.04
C GLU A 144 9.20 11.83 19.91
N CYS A 145 8.68 11.94 18.68
CA CYS A 145 7.25 11.80 18.39
C CYS A 145 6.76 10.39 18.74
N TYR A 146 7.50 9.36 18.33
CA TYR A 146 7.13 7.98 18.64
C TYR A 146 7.10 7.72 20.15
N ALA A 147 8.06 8.25 20.92
CA ALA A 147 8.06 8.16 22.38
C ALA A 147 6.85 8.86 23.02
N MET A 148 6.38 9.99 22.45
CA MET A 148 5.14 10.63 22.89
C MET A 148 3.91 9.80 22.58
N MET A 149 3.81 9.22 21.37
CA MET A 149 2.70 8.34 21.00
C MET A 149 2.61 7.12 21.92
N ARG A 150 3.77 6.54 22.29
CA ARG A 150 3.87 5.47 23.28
C ARG A 150 3.33 5.88 24.65
N LYS A 151 3.80 7.01 25.20
CA LYS A 151 3.33 7.53 26.49
C LYS A 151 1.83 7.77 26.49
N LEU A 152 1.30 8.31 25.40
CA LEU A 152 -0.14 8.54 25.24
C LEU A 152 -0.92 7.21 25.28
N LYS A 153 -0.45 6.20 24.55
CA LYS A 153 -1.06 4.86 24.57
C LYS A 153 -1.03 4.24 25.97
N GLU A 154 0.10 4.30 26.67
CA GLU A 154 0.26 3.78 28.04
C GLU A 154 -0.65 4.50 29.05
N LEU A 155 -0.84 5.82 28.91
CA LEU A 155 -1.70 6.61 29.80
C LEU A 155 -3.18 6.22 29.69
N PHE A 156 -3.68 6.04 28.47
CA PHE A 156 -5.08 5.71 28.23
C PHE A 156 -5.36 4.20 28.33
N GLU A 157 -4.33 3.37 28.22
CA GLU A 157 -4.48 1.94 28.06
C GLU A 157 -3.33 1.15 28.71
N PRO A 158 -3.24 1.18 30.06
CA PRO A 158 -2.11 0.62 30.80
C PRO A 158 -2.06 -0.91 30.76
N HIS A 159 -3.13 -1.60 30.34
CA HIS A 159 -3.22 -3.06 30.34
C HIS A 159 -2.92 -3.70 28.97
N GLY A 160 -2.73 -2.92 27.91
CA GLY A 160 -2.42 -3.43 26.57
C GLY A 160 -3.56 -4.18 25.85
N ILE A 161 -4.83 -4.04 26.25
CA ILE A 161 -5.95 -4.82 25.71
C ILE A 161 -6.56 -4.26 24.42
N PHE A 162 -6.48 -2.95 24.17
CA PHE A 162 -7.11 -2.35 22.99
C PHE A 162 -6.16 -2.38 21.80
N ASN A 163 -6.37 -3.38 20.94
CA ASN A 163 -5.65 -3.60 19.68
C ASN A 163 -4.11 -3.68 19.83
N PRO A 164 -3.58 -4.64 20.60
CA PRO A 164 -2.15 -4.74 20.92
C PRO A 164 -1.27 -4.96 19.68
N GLY A 165 -0.12 -4.29 19.63
CA GLY A 165 0.90 -4.44 18.58
C GLY A 165 0.49 -3.85 17.24
N LYS A 166 -0.37 -2.81 17.24
CA LYS A 166 -0.76 -2.02 16.07
C LYS A 166 -0.44 -0.58 16.39
N ILE A 167 0.09 0.17 15.41
CA ILE A 167 0.62 1.54 15.56
C ILE A 167 1.84 1.59 16.48
N ILE A 168 1.68 1.19 17.74
CA ILE A 168 2.74 1.12 18.75
C ILE A 168 3.20 -0.32 18.95
N ASP A 169 4.51 -0.48 19.06
CA ASP A 169 5.21 -1.75 19.30
C ASP A 169 4.75 -2.83 18.31
N THR A 170 4.59 -2.42 17.06
CA THR A 170 4.10 -3.27 15.98
C THR A 170 5.16 -4.33 15.65
N PRO A 171 4.81 -5.64 15.66
CA PRO A 171 5.72 -6.69 15.24
C PRO A 171 6.16 -6.52 13.78
N PRO A 172 7.24 -7.19 13.33
CA PRO A 172 7.71 -7.08 11.95
C PRO A 172 6.60 -7.34 10.93
N MET A 173 6.55 -6.53 9.87
CA MET A 173 5.45 -6.52 8.89
C MET A 173 5.26 -7.85 8.16
N ASP A 174 6.32 -8.66 8.08
CA ASP A 174 6.41 -9.95 7.42
C ASP A 174 6.05 -11.12 8.34
N THR A 175 5.48 -10.84 9.52
CA THR A 175 4.93 -11.84 10.45
C THR A 175 3.40 -11.84 10.42
N TYR A 176 2.77 -12.93 10.87
CA TYR A 176 1.30 -13.10 10.90
C TYR A 176 0.63 -12.95 9.52
N LEU A 177 1.28 -13.44 8.47
CA LEU A 177 0.73 -13.45 7.12
C LEU A 177 -0.33 -14.55 6.99
N ARG A 178 -1.30 -14.33 6.10
CA ARG A 178 -2.32 -15.33 5.76
C ARG A 178 -1.71 -16.62 5.18
N HIS A 179 -0.59 -16.50 4.48
CA HIS A 179 0.07 -17.61 3.81
C HIS A 179 1.37 -17.95 4.54
N GLU A 180 1.58 -19.25 4.77
CA GLU A 180 2.87 -19.78 5.19
C GLU A 180 3.70 -20.08 3.95
N VAL A 181 4.91 -19.52 3.92
CA VAL A 181 5.82 -19.70 2.79
C VAL A 181 6.18 -21.18 2.65
N GLY A 182 6.04 -21.72 1.44
CA GLY A 182 6.38 -23.11 1.14
C GLY A 182 5.32 -24.14 1.55
N HIS A 183 4.18 -23.70 2.09
CA HIS A 183 3.04 -24.59 2.31
C HIS A 183 2.17 -24.66 1.05
N PRO A 184 1.93 -25.86 0.47
CA PRO A 184 1.06 -25.99 -0.68
C PRO A 184 -0.37 -25.63 -0.30
N ASP A 185 -1.06 -24.95 -1.22
CA ASP A 185 -2.48 -24.66 -1.02
C ASP A 185 -3.28 -25.98 -0.96
N PRO A 186 -4.15 -26.17 0.03
CA PRO A 186 -5.02 -27.33 0.09
C PRO A 186 -5.98 -27.36 -1.10
N ASP A 187 -6.15 -28.54 -1.70
CA ASP A 187 -7.14 -28.76 -2.74
C ASP A 187 -8.51 -29.05 -2.12
N TYR A 188 -9.52 -28.30 -2.55
CA TYR A 188 -10.87 -28.38 -2.01
C TYR A 188 -11.82 -28.93 -3.07
N LYS A 189 -12.50 -30.03 -2.74
CA LYS A 189 -13.59 -30.54 -3.57
C LYS A 189 -14.81 -29.61 -3.46
N THR A 190 -15.15 -28.92 -4.54
CA THR A 190 -16.29 -28.01 -4.60
C THR A 190 -17.43 -28.56 -5.46
N ILE A 191 -18.66 -28.11 -5.17
CA ILE A 191 -19.83 -28.37 -6.04
C ILE A 191 -19.81 -27.41 -7.25
N PHE A 192 -19.40 -26.16 -7.03
CA PHE A 192 -19.27 -25.14 -8.08
C PHE A 192 -17.95 -25.28 -8.85
N ASP A 193 -17.97 -24.84 -10.11
CA ASP A 193 -16.79 -24.81 -10.98
C ASP A 193 -15.95 -23.54 -10.72
N PHE A 194 -14.71 -23.74 -10.26
CA PHE A 194 -13.71 -22.69 -10.05
C PHE A 194 -12.50 -22.83 -11.00
N SER A 195 -12.66 -23.55 -12.11
CA SER A 195 -11.59 -23.75 -13.11
C SER A 195 -11.05 -22.42 -13.65
N ALA A 196 -11.92 -21.42 -13.85
CA ALA A 196 -11.56 -20.09 -14.35
C ALA A 196 -10.60 -19.33 -13.41
N THR A 197 -10.65 -19.58 -12.11
CA THR A 197 -9.75 -19.00 -11.09
C THR A 197 -8.66 -19.97 -10.65
N GLN A 198 -8.62 -21.17 -11.23
CA GLN A 198 -7.69 -22.24 -10.88
C GLN A 198 -7.86 -22.70 -9.41
N GLY A 199 -9.11 -22.81 -8.96
CA GLY A 199 -9.47 -23.27 -7.62
C GLY A 199 -10.19 -22.21 -6.79
N VAL A 200 -10.92 -22.67 -5.76
CA VAL A 200 -11.73 -21.82 -4.87
C VAL A 200 -10.89 -20.87 -4.02
N LEU A 201 -9.69 -21.30 -3.60
CA LEU A 201 -8.80 -20.47 -2.80
C LEU A 201 -8.32 -19.24 -3.59
N ARG A 202 -7.89 -19.44 -4.85
CA ARG A 202 -7.50 -18.34 -5.74
C ARG A 202 -8.67 -17.43 -6.13
N ALA A 203 -9.90 -17.94 -6.12
CA ALA A 203 -11.09 -17.09 -6.22
C ALA A 203 -11.23 -16.19 -4.98
N ALA A 204 -11.09 -16.76 -3.77
CA ALA A 204 -11.14 -16.00 -2.52
C ALA A 204 -10.00 -14.98 -2.40
N GLU A 205 -8.80 -15.29 -2.92
CA GLU A 205 -7.64 -14.39 -2.97
C GLU A 205 -7.81 -13.19 -3.89
N ALA A 206 -8.86 -13.17 -4.70
CA ALA A 206 -9.21 -12.04 -5.51
C ALA A 206 -9.90 -10.91 -4.68
N CYS A 207 -10.28 -11.23 -3.44
CA CYS A 207 -10.68 -10.25 -2.43
C CYS A 207 -9.47 -9.43 -1.96
N THR A 208 -9.61 -8.10 -2.01
CA THR A 208 -8.59 -7.13 -1.54
C THR A 208 -8.57 -6.98 -0.02
N GLY A 209 -9.46 -7.65 0.72
CA GLY A 209 -9.47 -7.63 2.18
C GLY A 209 -10.06 -6.37 2.83
N VAL A 210 -10.61 -5.43 2.05
CA VAL A 210 -11.23 -4.18 2.55
C VAL A 210 -12.53 -4.40 3.33
N GLY A 211 -13.06 -5.63 3.33
CA GLY A 211 -14.23 -5.98 4.16
C GLY A 211 -15.56 -5.48 3.64
N GLU A 212 -15.64 -4.97 2.40
CA GLU A 212 -16.91 -4.55 1.76
C GLU A 212 -17.96 -5.68 1.74
N CYS A 213 -17.54 -6.94 1.68
CA CYS A 213 -18.43 -8.10 1.79
C CYS A 213 -19.14 -8.22 3.16
N ARG A 214 -18.67 -7.51 4.19
CA ARG A 214 -19.31 -7.45 5.53
C ARG A 214 -20.28 -6.27 5.66
N LYS A 215 -20.34 -5.39 4.66
CA LYS A 215 -21.25 -4.24 4.68
C LYS A 215 -22.68 -4.74 4.64
N MET A 216 -23.50 -4.26 5.57
CA MET A 216 -24.92 -4.62 5.60
C MET A 216 -25.62 -4.14 4.33
N GLN A 217 -26.66 -4.85 3.91
CA GLN A 217 -27.49 -4.49 2.77
C GLN A 217 -28.08 -3.07 2.93
N LEU A 218 -28.46 -2.72 4.17
CA LEU A 218 -28.97 -1.40 4.53
C LEU A 218 -27.95 -0.27 4.33
N ALA A 219 -26.66 -0.58 4.35
CA ALA A 219 -25.57 0.35 4.08
C ALA A 219 -25.06 0.28 2.62
N GLY A 220 -25.83 -0.36 1.72
CA GLY A 220 -25.46 -0.52 0.31
C GLY A 220 -24.47 -1.67 0.04
N GLY A 221 -24.27 -2.59 0.99
CA GLY A 221 -23.49 -3.79 0.77
C GLY A 221 -24.23 -4.77 -0.13
N THR A 222 -23.65 -5.09 -1.28
CA THR A 222 -24.08 -6.22 -2.11
C THR A 222 -23.16 -7.41 -1.83
N MET A 223 -23.73 -8.60 -1.65
CA MET A 223 -22.94 -9.83 -1.77
C MET A 223 -22.28 -9.82 -3.16
N PRO A 224 -20.97 -10.05 -3.29
CA PRO A 224 -20.36 -10.20 -4.60
C PRO A 224 -21.08 -11.36 -5.31
N ALA A 225 -21.66 -11.09 -6.47
CA ALA A 225 -22.19 -12.10 -7.38
C ALA A 225 -21.04 -12.81 -8.11
#